data_AF-A0A9Q3JWH2-F1
#
_entry.id   AF-A0A9Q3JWH2-F1
#
_cell.length_a   1.000
_cell.length_b   1.000
_cell.length_c   1.000
_cell.angle_alpha   90.00
_cell.angle_beta   90.00
_cell.angle_gamma   90.00
#
_symmetry.space_group_name_H-M   'P 1'
#
loop_
_entity.id
_entity.type
_entity.pdbx_description
1 polymer ?
#
loop_
_entity_poly.entity_id
_entity_poly.type
_entity_poly.pdbx_seq_one_letter_code
_entity_poly.pdbx_strand_id
1 'polypeptide(L)'
;MDHGKHDWSWWKSEMITKWERNYWRFKMENAFRSAIFNSEKDKPLTRFFKQKGRLSALHPDMSDTMINMKKLSKCGGELEHAIKSRCVERCSTEDYINAMEDIITRTRIGKTWTKNPIESKLVSKIPREERRPERPVLKFQKCGSTSNLANTCTKDKNK
;
A
#
# COMPACT_ATOMS: atom_id res chain seq x y z
N MET A 1 -23.98 24.78 38.60
CA MET A 1 -22.89 24.03 37.95
C MET A 1 -22.38 24.90 36.82
N ASP A 2 -21.17 25.45 36.97
CA ASP A 2 -20.57 26.41 36.04
C ASP A 2 -20.07 25.69 34.78
N HIS A 3 -20.96 25.45 33.80
CA HIS A 3 -20.60 24.85 32.52
C HIS A 3 -19.80 25.78 31.59
N GLY A 4 -19.43 26.98 32.05
CA GLY A 4 -18.86 28.04 31.21
C GLY A 4 -17.38 28.38 31.47
N LYS A 5 -16.72 27.80 32.49
CA LYS A 5 -15.33 28.14 32.86
C LYS A 5 -14.33 27.02 32.59
N HIS A 6 -14.51 26.29 31.49
CA HIS A 6 -13.50 25.33 31.05
C HIS A 6 -12.51 26.00 30.10
N ASP A 7 -11.22 25.72 30.29
CA ASP A 7 -10.18 26.20 29.40
C ASP A 7 -10.25 25.48 28.04
N TRP A 8 -9.58 26.03 27.04
CA TRP A 8 -9.60 25.46 25.69
C TRP A 8 -9.06 24.03 25.64
N SER A 9 -8.09 23.68 26.51
CA SER A 9 -7.52 22.34 26.59
C SER A 9 -8.57 21.32 27.04
N TRP A 10 -9.38 21.67 28.04
CA TRP A 10 -10.49 20.84 28.49
C TRP A 10 -11.54 20.64 27.39
N TRP A 11 -11.98 21.72 26.73
CA TRP A 11 -12.94 21.60 25.62
C TRP A 11 -12.37 20.73 24.51
N LYS A 12 -11.14 20.97 24.08
CA LYS A 12 -10.46 20.15 23.08
C LYS A 12 -10.44 18.67 23.49
N SER A 13 -10.12 18.37 24.75
CA SER A 13 -10.14 17.00 25.29
C SER A 13 -11.54 16.41 25.25
N GLU A 14 -12.57 17.14 25.66
CA GLU A 14 -13.96 16.67 25.69
C GLU A 14 -14.50 16.43 24.26
N MET A 15 -14.15 17.31 23.32
CA MET A 15 -14.48 17.14 21.90
C MET A 15 -13.79 15.90 21.31
N ILE A 16 -12.52 15.69 21.64
CA ILE A 16 -11.75 14.50 21.27
C ILE A 16 -12.40 13.26 21.88
N THR A 17 -12.68 13.23 23.18
CA THR A 17 -13.33 12.09 23.85
C THR A 17 -14.70 11.76 23.27
N LYS A 18 -15.51 12.78 22.98
CA LYS A 18 -16.89 12.60 22.50
C LYS A 18 -16.97 12.26 21.01
N TRP A 19 -16.03 12.73 20.20
CA TRP A 19 -16.11 12.62 18.73
C TRP A 19 -14.91 11.96 18.05
N GLU A 20 -13.85 11.57 18.77
CA GLU A 20 -12.87 10.61 18.26
C GLU A 20 -13.56 9.26 18.10
N ARG A 21 -14.11 9.08 16.91
CA ARG A 21 -14.56 7.77 16.47
C ARG A 21 -13.32 6.88 16.43
N ASN A 22 -13.30 5.82 17.22
CA ASN A 22 -12.32 4.71 17.11
C ASN A 22 -12.12 4.28 15.64
N TYR A 23 -13.18 4.36 14.85
CA TYR A 23 -13.16 4.16 13.41
C TYR A 23 -12.27 5.14 12.62
N TRP A 24 -12.24 6.42 12.98
CA TRP A 24 -11.35 7.41 12.36
C TRP A 24 -9.88 7.13 12.69
N ARG A 25 -9.56 6.81 13.95
CA ARG A 25 -8.19 6.40 14.33
C ARG A 25 -7.76 5.15 13.57
N PHE A 26 -8.63 4.14 13.51
CA PHE A 26 -8.41 2.94 12.71
C PHE A 26 -8.18 3.27 11.22
N LYS A 27 -8.96 4.18 10.64
CA LYS A 27 -8.75 4.66 9.26
C LYS A 27 -7.41 5.33 9.07
N MET A 28 -7.00 6.23 9.96
CA MET A 28 -5.71 6.92 9.87
C MET A 28 -4.55 5.94 10.02
N GLU A 29 -4.65 5.01 10.97
CA GLU A 29 -3.64 3.98 11.19
C GLU A 29 -3.52 3.06 9.98
N ASN A 30 -4.65 2.58 9.45
CA ASN A 30 -4.64 1.74 8.26
C ASN A 30 -4.10 2.49 7.03
N ALA A 31 -4.45 3.77 6.88
CA ALA A 31 -3.94 4.63 5.82
C ALA A 31 -2.42 4.86 5.93
N PHE A 32 -1.87 4.92 7.15
CA PHE A 32 -0.42 4.95 7.37
C PHE A 32 0.22 3.58 7.10
N ARG A 33 -0.40 2.48 7.58
CA ARG A 33 0.12 1.12 7.44
C ARG A 33 0.27 0.70 5.99
N SER A 34 -0.75 0.96 5.17
CA SER A 34 -0.81 0.66 3.74
C SER A 34 0.00 1.62 2.86
N ALA A 35 0.46 2.75 3.40
CA ALA A 35 1.23 3.74 2.65
C ALA A 35 2.69 3.32 2.50
N ILE A 36 2.94 2.27 1.73
CA ILE A 36 4.28 1.87 1.27
C ILE A 36 4.81 2.95 0.31
N PHE A 37 6.10 3.26 0.40
CA PHE A 37 6.76 4.22 -0.48
C PHE A 37 7.17 3.55 -1.81
N ASN A 38 6.94 4.23 -2.93
CA ASN A 38 7.38 3.79 -4.25
C ASN A 38 8.24 4.89 -4.90
N SER A 39 9.53 4.62 -5.15
CA SER A 39 10.47 5.64 -5.66
C SER A 39 10.17 6.16 -7.07
N GLU A 40 9.38 5.44 -7.88
CA GLU A 40 9.02 5.84 -9.23
C GLU A 40 7.80 6.76 -9.25
N LYS A 41 6.91 6.62 -8.26
CA LYS A 41 5.62 7.32 -8.21
C LYS A 41 5.58 8.42 -7.16
N ASP A 42 6.29 8.23 -6.06
CA ASP A 42 6.23 9.09 -4.90
C ASP A 42 7.42 10.06 -4.83
N LYS A 43 7.15 11.32 -4.51
CA LYS A 43 8.18 12.30 -4.14
C LYS A 43 8.47 12.23 -2.64
N PRO A 44 9.74 12.12 -2.20
CA PRO A 44 10.11 12.03 -0.78
C PRO A 44 9.49 13.13 0.09
N LEU A 45 9.66 14.40 -0.29
CA LEU A 45 9.12 15.56 0.42
C LEU A 45 7.60 15.44 0.67
N THR A 46 6.83 15.21 -0.40
CA THR A 46 5.36 15.11 -0.34
C THR A 46 4.92 13.94 0.55
N ARG A 47 5.64 12.81 0.49
CA ARG A 47 5.34 11.66 1.34
C ARG A 47 5.64 11.92 2.79
N PHE A 48 6.76 12.56 3.10
CA PHE A 48 7.13 12.89 4.47
C PHE A 48 6.10 13.79 5.14
N PHE A 49 5.62 14.83 4.45
CA PHE A 49 4.58 15.72 5.00
C PHE A 49 3.23 15.03 5.14
N LYS A 50 2.80 14.26 4.13
CA LYS A 50 1.51 13.54 4.18
C LYS A 50 1.46 12.54 5.33
N GLN A 51 2.56 11.83 5.59
CA GLN A 51 2.63 10.92 6.73
C GLN A 51 2.85 11.65 8.07
N LYS A 52 3.51 12.82 8.09
CA LYS A 52 3.64 13.65 9.30
C LYS A 52 2.26 14.02 9.84
N GLY A 53 1.37 14.54 8.98
CA GLY A 53 0.02 14.92 9.41
C GLY A 53 -0.76 13.75 10.04
N ARG A 54 -0.66 12.55 9.45
CA ARG A 54 -1.32 11.34 9.99
C ARG A 54 -0.74 10.91 11.33
N LEU A 55 0.59 10.89 11.44
CA LEU A 55 1.27 10.45 12.66
C LEU A 55 1.09 11.46 13.81
N SER A 56 1.17 12.76 13.55
CA SER A 56 0.92 13.80 14.55
C SER A 56 -0.53 13.78 15.05
N ALA A 57 -1.48 13.38 14.20
CA ALA A 57 -2.88 13.25 14.60
C ALA A 57 -3.15 11.97 15.42
N LEU A 58 -2.39 10.89 15.18
CA LEU A 58 -2.50 9.63 15.95
C LEU A 58 -1.69 9.65 17.24
N HIS A 59 -0.52 10.30 17.21
CA HIS A 59 0.48 10.33 18.28
C HIS A 59 1.03 11.75 18.43
N PRO A 60 0.27 12.66 19.08
CA PRO A 60 0.68 14.06 19.22
C PRO A 60 1.98 14.22 20.02
N ASP A 61 2.24 13.32 20.98
CA ASP A 61 3.41 13.40 21.88
C ASP A 61 4.66 12.71 21.33
N MET A 62 4.63 12.26 20.06
CA MET A 62 5.75 11.57 19.44
C MET A 62 6.83 12.55 18.97
N SER A 63 8.09 12.28 19.31
CA SER A 63 9.21 13.10 18.85
C SER A 63 9.35 13.09 17.32
N ASP A 64 9.83 14.19 16.74
CA ASP A 64 10.06 14.29 15.29
C ASP A 64 11.01 13.19 14.79
N THR A 65 12.03 12.82 15.57
CA THR A 65 12.94 11.70 15.26
C THR A 65 12.18 10.38 15.14
N MET A 66 11.30 10.07 16.11
CA MET A 66 10.49 8.86 16.08
C MET A 66 9.47 8.88 14.93
N ILE A 67 8.86 10.03 14.66
CA ILE A 67 7.98 10.24 13.50
C ILE A 67 8.75 9.94 12.20
N ASN A 68 9.97 10.43 12.06
CA ASN A 68 10.79 10.19 10.86
C ASN A 68 11.20 8.72 10.73
N MET A 69 11.59 8.06 11.82
CA MET A 69 11.85 6.62 11.82
C MET A 69 10.62 5.80 11.39
N LYS A 70 9.42 6.15 11.90
CA LYS A 70 8.17 5.52 11.46
C LYS A 70 7.92 5.74 9.97
N LYS A 71 8.17 6.93 9.42
CA LYS A 71 8.04 7.17 7.97
C LYS A 71 9.03 6.31 7.18
N LEU A 72 10.28 6.20 7.62
CA LEU A 72 11.31 5.40 6.95
C LEU A 72 10.98 3.91 6.93
N SER A 73 10.32 3.40 7.96
CA SER A 73 9.83 2.00 7.97
C SER A 73 8.91 1.67 6.80
N LYS A 74 8.34 2.68 6.13
CA LYS A 74 7.49 2.53 4.94
C LYS A 74 8.26 2.50 3.63
N CYS A 75 9.55 2.82 3.65
CA CYS A 75 10.44 2.63 2.52
C CYS A 75 10.86 1.16 2.42
N GLY A 76 11.16 0.55 3.58
CA GLY A 76 11.55 -0.84 3.69
C GLY A 76 12.89 -1.19 3.04
N GLY A 77 13.40 -2.37 3.41
CA GLY A 77 14.55 -3.01 2.76
C GLY A 77 15.79 -2.14 2.65
N GLU A 78 16.41 -2.15 1.48
CA GLU A 78 17.67 -1.45 1.21
C GLU A 78 17.55 0.07 1.28
N LEU A 79 16.41 0.62 0.88
CA LEU A 79 16.21 2.08 0.88
C LEU A 79 16.17 2.62 2.32
N GLU A 80 15.45 1.95 3.22
CA GLU A 80 15.43 2.31 4.63
C GLU A 80 16.84 2.24 5.24
N HIS A 81 17.57 1.16 4.98
CA HIS A 81 18.92 0.99 5.49
C HIS A 81 19.89 2.06 4.96
N ALA A 82 19.85 2.33 3.65
CA ALA A 82 20.71 3.32 2.99
C ALA A 82 20.45 4.77 3.47
N ILE A 83 19.21 5.09 3.87
CA ILE A 83 18.88 6.39 4.46
C ILE A 83 19.41 6.46 5.90
N LYS A 84 19.18 5.41 6.70
CA LYS A 84 19.65 5.34 8.09
C LYS A 84 21.17 5.42 8.18
N SER A 85 21.92 4.81 7.27
CA SER A 85 23.38 4.89 7.27
C SER A 85 23.93 6.28 6.96
N ARG A 86 23.15 7.14 6.28
CA ARG A 86 23.49 8.54 6.01
C ARG A 86 23.05 9.50 7.13
N CYS A 87 22.09 9.09 7.96
CA CYS A 87 21.49 9.94 8.97
C CYS A 87 21.91 9.53 10.38
N VAL A 88 22.76 10.33 11.03
CA VAL A 88 23.21 10.14 12.41
C VAL A 88 22.08 10.46 13.39
N GLU A 89 22.26 10.12 14.67
CA GLU A 89 21.28 10.19 15.77
C GLU A 89 20.57 11.56 15.98
N ARG A 90 21.08 12.64 15.37
CA ARG A 90 20.53 14.01 15.44
C ARG A 90 20.06 14.58 14.09
N CYS A 91 19.78 13.75 13.10
CA CYS A 91 19.30 14.24 11.81
C CYS A 91 17.91 14.88 11.89
N SER A 92 17.80 16.03 11.24
CA SER A 92 16.54 16.74 11.06
C SER A 92 15.64 16.04 10.04
N THR A 93 14.37 16.44 9.97
CA THR A 93 13.46 15.93 8.93
C THR A 93 13.97 16.25 7.52
N GLU A 94 14.64 17.39 7.35
CA GLU A 94 15.21 17.83 6.09
C GLU A 94 16.39 16.95 5.66
N ASP A 95 17.26 16.58 6.60
CA ASP A 95 18.38 15.67 6.34
C ASP A 95 17.90 14.31 5.82
N TYR A 96 16.82 13.76 6.42
CA TYR A 96 16.21 12.51 5.94
C TYR A 96 15.66 12.63 4.52
N ILE A 97 15.03 13.76 4.19
CA ILE A 97 14.47 13.99 2.86
C ILE A 97 15.58 14.15 1.84
N ASN A 98 16.59 14.97 2.15
CA ASN A 98 17.76 15.19 1.29
C ASN A 98 18.51 13.88 1.03
N ALA A 99 18.76 13.07 2.07
CA ALA A 99 19.39 11.77 1.91
C ALA A 99 18.56 10.81 1.05
N MET A 100 17.23 10.80 1.24
CA MET A 100 16.33 9.96 0.47
C MET A 100 16.28 10.38 -1.01
N GLU A 101 16.20 11.68 -1.31
CA GLU A 101 16.25 12.22 -2.66
C GLU A 101 17.59 11.92 -3.33
N ASP A 102 18.70 12.07 -2.60
CA ASP A 102 20.04 11.74 -3.07
C ASP A 102 20.17 10.26 -3.46
N ILE A 103 19.68 9.35 -2.62
CA ILE A 103 19.71 7.90 -2.89
C ILE A 103 18.90 7.57 -4.14
N ILE A 104 17.67 8.07 -4.23
CA ILE A 104 16.76 7.73 -5.34
C ILE A 104 17.28 8.27 -6.67
N THR A 105 17.90 9.46 -6.64
CA THR A 105 18.45 10.11 -7.84
C THR A 105 19.76 9.48 -8.27
N ARG A 106 20.71 9.26 -7.35
CA ARG A 106 22.06 8.78 -7.66
C ARG A 106 22.20 7.26 -7.73
N THR A 107 21.22 6.51 -7.23
CA THR A 107 21.26 5.05 -7.22
C THR A 107 20.02 4.41 -7.88
N ARG A 108 20.07 3.08 -8.03
CA ARG A 108 18.91 2.27 -8.43
C ARG A 108 18.13 1.71 -7.22
N ILE A 109 18.53 2.07 -6.00
CA ILE A 109 17.91 1.58 -4.76
C ILE A 109 16.48 2.10 -4.66
N GLY A 110 15.55 1.20 -4.34
CA GLY A 110 14.13 1.52 -4.21
C GLY A 110 13.35 1.59 -5.52
N LYS A 111 13.99 1.46 -6.69
CA LYS A 111 13.31 1.35 -8.00
C LYS A 111 12.88 -0.09 -8.21
N THR A 112 11.63 -0.29 -8.61
CA THR A 112 11.15 -1.61 -9.00
C THR A 112 11.70 -1.94 -10.38
N TRP A 113 12.36 -3.08 -10.54
CA TRP A 113 12.82 -3.49 -11.87
C TRP A 113 11.60 -3.81 -12.73
N THR A 114 11.15 -2.85 -13.54
CA THR A 114 10.15 -3.08 -14.57
C THR A 114 10.85 -3.81 -15.71
N LYS A 115 10.53 -5.10 -15.89
CA LYS A 115 10.73 -5.77 -17.17
C LYS A 115 9.90 -4.99 -18.18
N ASN A 116 10.50 -4.05 -18.90
CA ASN A 116 9.88 -3.54 -20.12
C ASN A 116 9.68 -4.75 -21.04
N PRO A 117 8.44 -5.16 -21.38
CA PRO A 117 8.26 -6.03 -22.52
C PRO A 117 8.72 -5.21 -23.71
N ILE A 118 9.75 -5.70 -24.41
CA ILE A 118 10.14 -5.14 -25.69
C ILE A 118 8.90 -5.16 -26.57
N GLU A 119 8.33 -3.99 -26.88
CA GLU A 119 7.27 -3.86 -27.88
C GLU A 119 7.86 -4.25 -29.24
N SER A 120 7.64 -5.47 -29.69
CA SER A 120 7.83 -5.86 -31.09
C SER A 120 6.55 -5.52 -31.87
N LYS A 121 6.54 -4.34 -32.49
CA LYS A 121 5.69 -3.99 -33.64
C LYS A 121 6.62 -4.12 -34.86
N LEU A 122 6.40 -4.84 -35.97
CA LEU A 122 5.27 -5.48 -36.67
C LEU A 122 5.85 -6.72 -37.41
N VAL A 123 5.08 -7.74 -37.84
CA VAL A 123 4.45 -7.82 -39.18
C VAL A 123 3.28 -8.82 -39.16
N SER A 124 2.29 -8.47 -39.97
CA SER A 124 0.95 -9.01 -40.19
C SER A 124 0.80 -10.50 -40.54
N LYS A 125 -0.23 -11.10 -39.90
CA LYS A 125 -1.25 -12.06 -40.37
C LYS A 125 -0.82 -13.24 -41.28
N ILE A 126 -0.81 -14.43 -40.68
CA ILE A 126 -1.12 -15.71 -41.36
C ILE A 126 -2.20 -16.42 -40.54
N PRO A 127 -3.27 -17.00 -41.15
CA PRO A 127 -4.36 -17.65 -40.41
C PRO A 127 -3.86 -18.86 -39.61
N ARG A 128 -4.23 -18.89 -38.32
CA ARG A 128 -3.85 -19.93 -37.36
C ARG A 128 -4.73 -21.16 -37.55
N GLU A 129 -4.18 -22.22 -38.14
CA GLU A 129 -4.75 -23.56 -38.07
C GLU A 129 -4.49 -24.16 -36.69
N GLU A 130 -5.56 -24.45 -35.97
CA GLU A 130 -5.55 -24.80 -34.55
C GLU A 130 -5.28 -26.30 -34.36
N ARG A 131 -4.01 -26.72 -34.29
CA ARG A 131 -3.65 -28.06 -33.79
C ARG A 131 -3.46 -28.01 -32.27
N ARG A 132 -4.44 -28.52 -31.52
CA ARG A 132 -4.33 -28.77 -30.07
C ARG A 132 -3.36 -29.92 -29.78
N PRO A 133 -2.55 -29.85 -28.71
CA PRO A 133 -1.90 -31.03 -28.15
C PRO A 133 -2.94 -31.92 -27.45
N GLU A 134 -2.95 -33.21 -27.76
CA GLU A 134 -3.79 -34.21 -27.10
C GLU A 134 -3.43 -34.31 -25.61
N ARG A 135 -4.44 -34.19 -24.74
CA ARG A 135 -4.35 -34.54 -23.30
C ARG A 135 -4.97 -35.93 -23.08
N PRO A 136 -4.43 -36.76 -22.16
CA PRO A 136 -4.98 -38.08 -21.90
C PRO A 136 -6.40 -37.98 -21.32
N VAL A 137 -7.31 -38.76 -21.89
CA VAL A 137 -8.75 -38.80 -21.58
C VAL A 137 -9.00 -39.58 -20.29
N LEU A 138 -9.45 -38.89 -19.23
CA LEU A 138 -10.09 -39.50 -18.07
C LEU A 138 -11.56 -39.80 -18.41
N LYS A 139 -11.89 -41.08 -18.57
CA LYS A 139 -13.23 -41.56 -18.87
C LYS A 139 -14.09 -41.58 -17.60
N PHE A 140 -15.24 -40.92 -17.62
CA PHE A 140 -16.36 -41.22 -16.73
C PHE A 140 -17.63 -41.46 -17.55
N GLN A 141 -18.31 -42.56 -17.25
CA GLN A 141 -19.35 -43.19 -18.07
C GLN A 141 -20.75 -42.66 -17.72
N LYS A 142 -21.48 -42.26 -18.78
CA LYS A 142 -22.95 -42.16 -18.92
C LYS A 142 -23.70 -41.06 -18.14
N CYS A 143 -23.98 -39.96 -18.85
CA CYS A 143 -25.32 -39.51 -19.30
C CYS A 143 -25.10 -38.06 -19.79
N GLY A 144 -25.05 -37.75 -21.09
CA GLY A 144 -26.11 -37.98 -22.06
C GLY A 144 -26.76 -36.65 -22.53
N SER A 145 -26.07 -35.51 -22.50
CA SER A 145 -26.32 -34.33 -23.36
C SER A 145 -25.34 -33.20 -23.02
N THR A 146 -24.74 -32.60 -24.04
CA THR A 146 -23.68 -31.58 -23.95
C THR A 146 -24.28 -30.18 -23.99
N SER A 147 -24.50 -29.57 -22.83
CA SER A 147 -24.26 -28.13 -22.65
C SER A 147 -24.31 -27.77 -21.16
N ASN A 148 -23.28 -27.03 -20.74
CA ASN A 148 -23.10 -26.28 -19.49
C ASN A 148 -22.39 -26.99 -18.32
N LEU A 149 -21.45 -26.23 -17.73
CA LEU A 149 -20.52 -26.63 -16.68
C LEU A 149 -21.22 -27.22 -15.44
N ALA A 150 -20.51 -28.14 -14.79
CA ALA A 150 -20.91 -29.09 -13.75
C ALA A 150 -21.51 -28.53 -12.43
N ASN A 151 -21.93 -27.26 -12.38
CA ASN A 151 -22.30 -26.59 -11.15
C ASN A 151 -23.78 -26.14 -11.11
N THR A 152 -24.59 -26.48 -12.13
CA THR A 152 -26.01 -26.08 -12.22
C THR A 152 -26.93 -27.25 -12.59
N CYS A 153 -26.79 -28.40 -11.93
CA CYS A 153 -27.80 -29.47 -12.00
C CYS A 153 -28.74 -29.37 -10.79
N THR A 154 -29.77 -28.53 -10.90
CA THR A 154 -30.91 -28.51 -9.98
C THR A 154 -32.03 -29.33 -10.60
N LYS A 155 -32.31 -30.52 -10.06
CA LYS A 155 -33.65 -31.11 -10.18
C LYS A 155 -34.11 -31.65 -8.85
N ASP A 156 -35.17 -31.00 -8.39
CA ASP A 156 -36.01 -31.33 -7.26
C ASP A 156 -36.44 -32.80 -7.28
N LYS A 157 -36.44 -33.40 -6.09
CA LYS A 157 -37.14 -34.63 -5.81
C LYS A 157 -38.52 -34.24 -5.27
N ASN A 158 -39.57 -34.45 -6.04
CA ASN A 158 -40.87 -34.75 -5.46
C ASN A 158 -41.38 -36.05 -6.07
N LYS A 159 -41.56 -37.02 -5.18
CA LYS A 159 -42.64 -38.00 -5.24
C LYS A 159 -43.56 -37.66 -4.07
#